data_AF-A0A938G2W4-F1
#
_entry.id   AF-A0A938G2W4-F1
#
_cell.length_a   1.000
_cell.length_b   1.000
_cell.length_c   1.000
_cell.angle_alpha   90.00
_cell.angle_beta   90.00
_cell.angle_gamma   90.00
#
_symmetry.space_group_name_H-M   'P 1'
#
loop_
_entity.id
_entity.type
_entity.pdbx_description
1 polymer ?
#
loop_
_entity_poly.entity_id
_entity_poly.type
_entity_poly.pdbx_seq_one_letter_code
_entity_poly.pdbx_strand_id
1 'polypeptide(L)'
;MPAPKSLPNLGMDASAVFDALEALRCDDVRWREGRAFSLAYNAGPEVLAVAEEAYRRFSGENALNTDAFPSLRQIQADVVDMTKPWLGASADAAGYMTSGGTESILMAVKSARDRL
;
A
#
# COMPACT_ATOMS: atom_id res chain seq x y z
N MET A 1 5.67 -12.69 23.95
CA MET A 1 4.86 -12.24 25.12
C MET A 1 3.39 -12.49 24.80
N PRO A 2 2.54 -12.90 25.76
CA PRO A 2 1.11 -13.01 25.49
C PRO A 2 0.57 -11.63 25.09
N ALA A 3 -0.22 -11.58 24.00
CA ALA A 3 -0.80 -10.34 23.52
C ALA A 3 -1.70 -9.71 24.59
N PRO A 4 -1.66 -8.37 24.77
CA PRO A 4 -2.54 -7.70 25.72
C PRO A 4 -4.01 -7.91 25.33
N LYS A 5 -4.85 -8.30 26.29
CA LYS A 5 -6.30 -8.54 26.09
C LYS A 5 -7.15 -7.28 26.27
N SER A 6 -6.53 -6.16 26.65
CA SER A 6 -7.17 -4.87 26.87
C SER A 6 -6.18 -3.74 26.58
N LEU A 7 -6.67 -2.56 26.28
CA LEU A 7 -5.84 -1.35 26.22
C LEU A 7 -5.21 -1.11 27.61
N PRO A 8 -3.94 -0.69 27.68
CA PRO A 8 -3.34 -0.31 28.95
C PRO A 8 -3.98 0.97 29.48
N ASN A 9 -4.10 1.09 30.80
CA ASN A 9 -4.66 2.28 31.45
C ASN A 9 -3.77 3.54 31.26
N LEU A 10 -2.49 3.33 30.93
CA LEU A 10 -1.52 4.38 30.65
C LEU A 10 -0.86 4.07 29.30
N GLY A 11 -0.62 5.12 28.51
CA GLY A 11 0.08 5.00 27.23
C GLY A 11 1.49 4.43 27.43
N MET A 12 1.93 3.59 26.50
CA MET A 12 3.30 3.11 26.45
C MET A 12 4.22 4.20 25.89
N ASP A 13 5.47 4.22 26.37
CA ASP A 13 6.52 5.01 25.73
C ASP A 13 6.74 4.54 24.29
N ALA A 14 7.08 5.47 23.39
CA ALA A 14 7.28 5.16 21.98
C ALA A 14 8.36 4.08 21.75
N SER A 15 9.45 4.10 22.52
CA SER A 15 10.49 3.07 22.44
C SER A 15 9.95 1.68 22.79
N ALA A 16 9.13 1.58 23.84
CA ALA A 16 8.51 0.31 24.23
C ALA A 16 7.55 -0.21 23.16
N VAL A 17 6.86 0.69 22.43
CA VAL A 17 6.03 0.31 21.28
C VAL A 17 6.90 -0.25 20.15
N PHE A 18 8.00 0.44 19.81
CA PHE A 18 8.89 -0.02 18.74
C PHE A 18 9.59 -1.33 19.07
N ASP A 19 10.07 -1.50 20.30
CA ASP A 19 10.68 -2.76 20.76
C ASP A 19 9.69 -3.93 20.66
N ALA A 20 8.41 -3.68 20.98
CA ALA A 20 7.36 -4.69 20.83
C ALA A 20 7.10 -5.06 19.36
N LEU A 21 7.09 -4.08 18.45
CA LEU A 21 6.95 -4.33 17.00
C LEU A 21 8.14 -5.12 16.45
N GLU A 22 9.35 -4.80 16.88
CA GLU A 22 10.57 -5.53 16.51
C GLU A 22 10.55 -6.97 17.01
N ALA A 23 10.06 -7.19 18.24
CA ALA A 23 9.89 -8.54 18.78
C ALA A 23 8.86 -9.37 18.00
N LEU A 24 7.79 -8.75 17.46
CA LEU A 24 6.84 -9.44 16.59
C LEU A 24 7.46 -9.88 15.26
N ARG A 25 8.38 -9.06 14.72
CA ARG A 25 9.06 -9.31 13.44
C ARG A 25 10.05 -10.47 13.50
N CYS A 26 10.52 -10.88 14.68
CA CYS A 26 11.57 -11.89 14.83
C CYS A 26 11.25 -13.23 14.16
N ASP A 27 9.97 -13.60 14.08
CA ASP A 27 9.52 -14.86 13.48
C ASP A 27 9.11 -14.72 12.00
N ASP A 28 9.18 -13.51 11.43
CA ASP A 28 8.85 -13.28 10.03
C ASP A 28 9.85 -13.96 9.10
N VAL A 29 9.36 -14.34 7.92
CA VAL A 29 10.23 -14.88 6.86
C VAL A 29 11.33 -13.89 6.52
N ARG A 30 12.56 -14.39 6.38
CA ARG A 30 13.77 -13.61 6.07
C ARG A 30 13.85 -13.23 4.59
N TRP A 31 12.82 -12.55 4.08
CA TRP A 31 12.70 -12.19 2.67
C TRP A 31 13.80 -11.25 2.19
N ARG A 32 14.30 -10.37 3.07
CA ARG A 32 15.44 -9.47 2.76
C ARG A 32 16.74 -10.21 2.51
N GLU A 33 16.88 -11.43 3.04
CA GLU A 33 18.01 -12.33 2.77
C GLU A 33 17.80 -13.22 1.53
N GLY A 34 16.72 -12.99 0.75
CA GLY A 34 16.36 -13.84 -0.38
C GLY A 34 15.81 -15.21 0.02
N ARG A 35 15.40 -15.39 1.28
CA ARG A 35 14.91 -16.67 1.81
C ARG A 35 13.39 -16.84 1.73
N ALA A 36 12.74 -16.09 0.83
CA ALA A 36 11.32 -16.20 0.55
C ALA A 36 11.11 -16.30 -0.96
N PHE A 37 10.41 -17.35 -1.41
CA PHE A 37 9.93 -17.44 -2.79
C PHE A 37 8.56 -16.77 -2.87
N SER A 38 8.41 -15.77 -3.75
CA SER A 38 7.22 -14.92 -3.84
C SER A 38 6.96 -14.08 -2.56
N LEU A 39 5.75 -13.54 -2.41
CA LEU A 39 5.22 -12.78 -1.26
C LEU A 39 5.79 -11.38 -1.03
N ALA A 40 7.10 -11.20 -1.11
CA ALA A 40 7.77 -9.91 -0.95
C ALA A 40 8.56 -9.55 -2.22
N TYR A 41 8.00 -8.64 -3.02
CA TYR A 41 8.66 -8.14 -4.24
C TYR A 41 9.61 -7.00 -3.88
N ASN A 42 10.91 -7.27 -3.94
CA ASN A 42 11.95 -6.32 -3.54
C ASN A 42 12.61 -5.67 -4.75
N ALA A 43 12.48 -4.35 -4.88
CA ALA A 43 13.12 -3.54 -5.92
C ALA A 43 14.50 -2.99 -5.50
N GLY A 44 15.02 -3.40 -4.34
CA GLY A 44 16.30 -2.96 -3.79
C GLY A 44 16.17 -1.84 -2.76
N PRO A 45 17.23 -1.60 -1.97
CA PRO A 45 17.19 -0.68 -0.83
C PRO A 45 16.93 0.78 -1.22
N GLU A 46 17.42 1.22 -2.37
CA GLU A 46 17.22 2.60 -2.85
C GLU A 46 15.74 2.89 -3.16
N VAL A 47 15.08 1.98 -3.88
CA VAL A 47 13.65 2.11 -4.21
C VAL A 47 12.80 2.02 -2.95
N LEU A 48 13.15 1.11 -2.02
CA LEU A 48 12.45 0.98 -0.76
C LEU A 48 12.56 2.27 0.09
N ALA A 49 13.74 2.88 0.17
CA ALA A 49 13.94 4.13 0.91
C ALA A 49 13.08 5.28 0.35
N VAL A 50 12.95 5.38 -0.97
CA VAL A 50 12.06 6.36 -1.62
C VAL A 50 10.59 6.10 -1.26
N ALA A 51 10.14 4.85 -1.33
CA ALA A 51 8.77 4.47 -1.00
C ALA A 51 8.42 4.75 0.48
N GLU A 52 9.34 4.43 1.40
CA GLU A 52 9.17 4.69 2.84
C GLU A 52 9.12 6.19 3.15
N GLU A 53 9.97 6.99 2.51
CA GLU A 53 9.96 8.46 2.64
C GLU A 53 8.65 9.06 2.09
N ALA A 54 8.20 8.60 0.92
CA ALA A 54 6.95 9.05 0.33
C ALA A 54 5.76 8.71 1.24
N TYR A 55 5.69 7.47 1.76
CA TYR A 55 4.65 7.09 2.71
C TYR A 55 4.68 7.97 3.96
N ARG A 56 5.86 8.21 4.55
CA ARG A 56 5.97 9.05 5.76
C ARG A 56 5.40 10.44 5.54
N ARG A 57 5.68 11.07 4.40
CA ARG A 57 5.21 12.41 4.04
C ARG A 57 3.70 12.47 3.80
N PHE A 58 3.10 11.40 3.28
CA PHE A 58 1.68 11.33 2.93
C PHE A 58 0.84 10.50 3.91
N SER A 59 1.40 10.05 5.02
CA SER A 59 0.76 9.10 5.97
C SER A 59 -0.56 9.59 6.59
N GLY A 60 -0.78 10.90 6.61
CA GLY A 60 -2.02 11.53 7.10
C GLY A 60 -3.04 11.89 6.01
N GLU A 61 -2.71 11.72 4.73
CA GLU A 61 -3.56 12.12 3.61
C GLU A 61 -4.62 11.05 3.30
N ASN A 62 -5.80 11.46 2.83
CA ASN A 62 -6.93 10.53 2.66
C ASN A 62 -7.62 10.66 1.28
N ALA A 63 -7.52 9.60 0.46
CA ALA A 63 -8.10 9.55 -0.88
C ALA A 63 -9.65 9.47 -0.91
N LEU A 64 -10.34 9.40 0.23
CA LEU A 64 -11.81 9.47 0.29
C LEU A 64 -12.36 10.76 -0.32
N ASN A 65 -11.63 11.86 -0.20
CA ASN A 65 -11.99 13.14 -0.81
C ASN A 65 -10.80 13.74 -1.58
N THR A 66 -10.68 13.39 -2.85
CA THR A 66 -9.63 13.90 -3.74
C THR A 66 -9.83 15.35 -4.18
N ASP A 67 -10.93 16.02 -3.82
CA ASP A 67 -11.05 17.48 -3.93
C ASP A 67 -10.34 18.18 -2.76
N ALA A 68 -10.42 17.60 -1.55
CA ALA A 68 -9.67 18.06 -0.38
C ALA A 68 -8.16 17.73 -0.48
N PHE A 69 -7.83 16.61 -1.13
CA PHE A 69 -6.45 16.14 -1.33
C PHE A 69 -6.10 16.03 -2.83
N PRO A 70 -5.95 17.15 -3.54
CA PRO A 70 -5.70 17.16 -4.98
C PRO A 70 -4.36 16.53 -5.36
N SER A 71 -3.38 16.51 -4.45
CA SER A 71 -2.12 15.79 -4.63
C SER A 71 -2.34 14.28 -4.84
N LEU A 72 -3.20 13.66 -4.04
CA LEU A 72 -3.52 12.23 -4.18
C LEU A 72 -4.25 11.93 -5.49
N ARG A 73 -5.11 12.86 -5.95
CA ARG A 73 -5.75 12.76 -7.27
C ARG A 73 -4.70 12.65 -8.37
N GLN A 74 -3.74 13.57 -8.38
CA GLN A 74 -2.70 13.61 -9.40
C GLN A 74 -1.83 12.35 -9.35
N ILE A 75 -1.35 11.96 -8.16
CA ILE A 75 -0.50 10.78 -7.99
C ILE A 75 -1.19 9.52 -8.51
N GLN A 76 -2.48 9.33 -8.18
CA GLN A 76 -3.23 8.16 -8.65
C GLN A 76 -3.43 8.18 -10.17
N ALA A 77 -3.72 9.35 -10.76
CA ALA A 77 -3.87 9.50 -12.20
C ALA A 77 -2.55 9.22 -12.93
N ASP A 78 -1.44 9.76 -12.45
CA ASP A 78 -0.11 9.58 -13.04
C ASP A 78 0.29 8.10 -13.08
N VAL A 79 0.06 7.35 -11.99
CA VAL A 79 0.36 5.90 -11.97
C VAL A 79 -0.47 5.15 -13.00
N VAL A 80 -1.77 5.45 -13.10
CA VAL A 80 -2.64 4.84 -14.12
C VAL A 80 -2.14 5.18 -15.51
N ASP A 81 -1.84 6.45 -15.79
CA ASP A 81 -1.38 6.90 -17.10
C ASP A 81 -0.03 6.30 -17.51
N MET A 82 0.91 6.12 -16.57
CA MET A 82 2.17 5.42 -16.81
C MET A 82 1.98 3.94 -17.19
N THR A 83 0.95 3.28 -16.62
CA THR A 83 0.70 1.85 -16.88
C THR A 83 -0.03 1.57 -18.19
N LYS A 84 -0.86 2.51 -18.69
CA LYS A 84 -1.62 2.38 -19.94
C LYS A 84 -0.78 1.89 -21.13
N PRO A 85 0.35 2.52 -21.50
CA PRO A 85 1.13 2.08 -22.66
C PRO A 85 1.78 0.71 -22.47
N TRP A 86 2.13 0.32 -21.23
CA TRP A 86 2.71 -1.00 -20.96
C TRP A 86 1.72 -2.14 -21.22
N LEU A 87 0.43 -1.85 -21.09
CA LEU A 87 -0.66 -2.80 -21.28
C LEU A 87 -1.34 -2.67 -22.66
N GLY A 88 -0.83 -1.80 -23.54
CA GLY A 88 -1.41 -1.56 -24.86
C GLY A 88 -2.81 -0.94 -24.82
N ALA A 89 -3.13 -0.18 -23.77
CA ALA A 89 -4.41 0.50 -23.64
C ALA A 89 -4.55 1.65 -24.67
N SER A 90 -5.78 1.94 -25.07
CA SER A 90 -6.10 3.07 -25.94
C SER A 90 -5.88 4.40 -25.24
N ALA A 91 -5.73 5.49 -26.01
CA ALA A 91 -5.52 6.83 -25.46
C ALA A 91 -6.70 7.35 -24.62
N ASP A 92 -7.91 6.88 -24.92
CA ASP A 92 -9.14 7.20 -24.20
C ASP A 92 -9.44 6.23 -23.03
N ALA A 93 -8.58 5.24 -22.79
CA ALA A 93 -8.73 4.34 -21.67
C ALA A 93 -8.70 5.11 -20.34
N ALA A 94 -9.57 4.72 -19.41
CA ALA A 94 -9.61 5.25 -18.05
C ALA A 94 -9.32 4.14 -17.04
N GLY A 95 -8.93 4.53 -15.83
CA GLY A 95 -8.62 3.59 -14.76
C GLY A 95 -8.63 4.28 -13.41
N TYR A 96 -8.48 3.48 -12.35
CA TYR A 96 -8.43 3.96 -10.98
C TYR A 96 -7.51 3.05 -10.15
N MET A 97 -6.84 3.61 -9.15
CA MET A 97 -6.01 2.86 -8.21
C MET A 97 -6.88 2.11 -7.20
N THR A 98 -6.60 0.83 -6.97
CA THR A 98 -7.29 -0.02 -5.99
C THR A 98 -6.32 -0.47 -4.90
N SER A 99 -6.82 -1.12 -3.85
CA SER A 99 -6.02 -1.69 -2.76
C SER A 99 -5.18 -2.90 -3.19
N GLY A 100 -5.45 -3.49 -4.36
CA GLY A 100 -4.74 -4.65 -4.87
C GLY A 100 -5.52 -5.43 -5.93
N GLY A 101 -4.90 -6.49 -6.45
CA GLY A 101 -5.42 -7.25 -7.58
C GLY A 101 -6.83 -7.84 -7.37
N THR A 102 -7.15 -8.28 -6.15
CA THR A 102 -8.49 -8.79 -5.83
C THR A 102 -9.56 -7.72 -6.01
N GLU A 103 -9.35 -6.50 -5.49
CA GLU A 103 -10.29 -5.40 -5.67
C GLU A 103 -10.38 -4.98 -7.14
N SER A 104 -9.25 -4.92 -7.87
CA SER A 104 -9.25 -4.63 -9.31
C SER A 104 -10.14 -5.60 -10.11
N ILE A 105 -10.03 -6.91 -9.83
CA ILE A 105 -10.86 -7.93 -10.48
C ILE A 105 -12.35 -7.72 -10.14
N LEU A 106 -12.67 -7.50 -8.86
CA LEU A 106 -14.05 -7.28 -8.42
C LEU A 106 -14.65 -6.03 -9.08
N MET A 107 -13.89 -4.93 -9.18
CA MET A 107 -14.34 -3.70 -9.82
C MET A 107 -14.57 -3.88 -11.32
N ALA A 108 -13.70 -4.63 -12.01
CA ALA A 108 -13.89 -4.96 -13.42
C ALA A 108 -15.16 -5.79 -13.65
N VAL A 109 -15.37 -6.85 -12.87
CA VAL A 109 -16.56 -7.71 -12.95
C VAL A 109 -17.83 -6.93 -12.64
N LYS A 110 -17.83 -6.15 -11.55
CA LYS A 110 -18.97 -5.32 -11.15
C LYS A 110 -19.33 -4.30 -12.23
N SER A 111 -18.35 -3.62 -12.81
CA SER A 111 -18.58 -2.63 -13.87
C SER A 111 -19.12 -3.28 -15.15
N ALA A 112 -18.62 -4.45 -15.54
CA ALA A 112 -19.13 -5.20 -16.68
C ALA A 112 -20.58 -5.67 -16.45
N ARG A 113 -20.87 -6.19 -15.24
CA ARG A 113 -22.22 -6.61 -14.84
C ARG A 113 -23.21 -5.45 -14.86
N ASP A 114 -22.85 -4.30 -14.29
CA ASP A 114 -23.75 -3.13 -14.18
C ASP A 114 -24.03 -2.47 -15.56
N ARG A 115 -23.22 -2.79 -16.58
CA ARG A 115 -23.42 -2.33 -17.96
C ARG A 115 -24.40 -3.20 -18.76
N LEU A 116 -24.59 -4.46 -18.36
CA LEU A 116 -25.52 -5.41 -18.99
C LEU A 116 -26.95 -5.15 -18.51
#